data_AF-A0A383DJD8-F1
#
_entry.id   AF-A0A383DJD8-F1
#
_cell.length_a   1.000
_cell.length_b   1.000
_cell.length_c   1.000
_cell.angle_alpha   90.00
_cell.angle_beta   90.00
_cell.angle_gamma   90.00
#
_symmetry.space_group_name_H-M   'P 1'
#
loop_
_entity.id
_entity.type
_entity.pdbx_description
1 polymer ?
#
loop_
_entity_poly.entity_id
_entity_poly.type
_entity_poly.pdbx_seq_one_letter_code
_entity_poly.pdbx_strand_id
1 'polypeptide(L)'
;VADGRVQRVKPRADGVDAQGYWLCDTGRYGWHPEHERLTTPQLRGEAVEWDAALAEVAEQMELAVDAAVLLSPYLSNEEAFLLANLARRWKADLFLWQTYEAGGDRTFPSGFTIRAQRGPNVAGVIAVADAVGLPLGDTAALTTRLAAGDVDALYALGGSLHGEGPELGVVDDVFFARQDVLATPGTRDADVVMAGASAWAEKDGNFVDGL
;
A
#
# COMPACT_ATOMS: atom_id res chain seq x y z
N VAL A 1 -8.05 19.35 12.21
CA VAL A 1 -9.32 18.89 11.58
C VAL A 1 -10.43 19.79 12.09
N ALA A 2 -11.38 20.18 11.22
CA ALA A 2 -12.61 20.87 11.60
C ALA A 2 -13.75 20.32 10.73
N ASP A 3 -14.90 20.03 11.33
CA ASP A 3 -16.09 19.43 10.69
C ASP A 3 -15.77 18.16 9.89
N GLY A 4 -14.95 17.27 10.47
CA GLY A 4 -14.54 16.02 9.82
C GLY A 4 -13.61 16.19 8.62
N ARG A 5 -13.08 17.40 8.38
CA ARG A 5 -12.19 17.69 7.24
C ARG A 5 -10.80 18.11 7.71
N VAL A 6 -9.78 17.62 7.01
CA VAL A 6 -8.43 18.15 7.14
C VAL A 6 -8.44 19.60 6.65
N GLN A 7 -7.79 20.49 7.41
CA GLN A 7 -7.76 21.93 7.12
C GLN A 7 -6.34 22.40 6.78
N ARG A 8 -5.35 21.79 7.43
CA ARG A 8 -3.93 22.09 7.27
C ARG A 8 -3.10 21.01 7.97
N VAL A 9 -1.96 20.68 7.38
CA VAL A 9 -0.90 19.88 8.00
C VAL A 9 0.21 20.79 8.50
N LYS A 10 0.70 20.52 9.70
CA LYS A 10 1.85 21.22 10.27
C LYS A 10 2.89 20.20 10.74
N PRO A 11 4.18 20.51 10.61
CA PRO A 11 5.21 19.72 11.27
C PRO A 11 4.96 19.69 12.79
N ARG A 12 5.30 18.56 13.39
CA ARG A 12 5.49 18.42 14.83
C ARG A 12 6.98 18.27 15.09
N ALA A 13 7.46 18.72 16.25
CA ALA A 13 8.83 18.45 16.65
C ALA A 13 9.00 16.93 16.89
N ASP A 14 9.95 16.30 16.20
CA ASP A 14 10.23 14.86 16.30
C ASP A 14 11.69 14.53 16.71
N GLY A 15 12.39 15.51 17.29
CA GLY A 15 13.77 15.35 17.76
C GLY A 15 14.81 15.79 16.73
N VAL A 16 16.10 15.64 17.04
CA VAL A 16 17.20 16.02 16.14
C VAL A 16 17.53 14.95 15.10
N ASP A 17 17.09 13.71 15.34
CA ASP A 17 17.41 12.54 14.53
C ASP A 17 16.39 12.26 13.41
N ALA A 18 15.34 13.09 13.31
CA ALA A 18 14.27 13.00 12.32
C ALA A 18 14.16 14.32 11.52
N GLN A 19 12.95 14.82 11.25
CA GLN A 19 12.75 16.01 10.40
C GLN A 19 12.79 17.33 11.19
N GLY A 20 12.95 17.27 12.50
CA GLY A 20 13.05 18.42 13.39
C GLY A 20 11.74 19.21 13.42
N TYR A 21 11.73 20.41 12.83
CA TYR A 21 10.54 21.26 12.70
C TYR A 21 10.08 21.40 11.25
N TRP A 22 10.62 20.57 10.35
CA TRP A 22 10.40 20.67 8.92
C TRP A 22 9.40 19.63 8.43
N LEU A 23 8.70 19.98 7.37
CA LEU A 23 7.78 19.11 6.64
C LEU A 23 7.86 19.57 5.18
N CYS A 24 8.11 18.63 4.28
CA CYS A 24 8.18 18.90 2.84
C CYS A 24 6.82 19.38 2.30
N ASP A 25 6.84 19.99 1.10
CA ASP A 25 5.61 20.53 0.50
C ASP A 25 4.59 19.43 0.20
N THR A 26 5.04 18.25 -0.26
CA THR A 26 4.17 17.09 -0.46
C THR A 26 3.44 16.69 0.82
N GLY A 27 4.13 16.58 1.96
CA GLY A 27 3.49 16.27 3.23
C GLY A 27 2.62 17.41 3.76
N ARG A 28 2.96 18.66 3.45
CA ARG A 28 2.24 19.86 3.92
C ARG A 28 0.92 20.08 3.19
N TYR A 29 0.90 19.84 1.88
CA TYR A 29 -0.22 20.17 0.98
C TYR A 29 -0.91 18.93 0.38
N GLY A 30 -0.31 17.74 0.48
CA GLY A 30 -0.82 16.48 -0.07
C GLY A 30 -1.92 15.78 0.72
N TRP A 31 -2.83 16.56 1.31
CA TRP A 31 -4.02 16.03 2.03
C TRP A 31 -5.29 16.12 1.19
N HIS A 32 -5.22 16.70 0.00
CA HIS A 32 -6.31 16.73 -0.96
C HIS A 32 -6.26 15.47 -1.84
N PRO A 33 -7.36 14.74 -1.99
CA PRO A 33 -7.40 13.58 -2.88
C PRO A 33 -7.34 14.03 -4.35
N GLU A 34 -6.50 13.38 -5.15
CA GLU A 34 -6.38 13.65 -6.60
C GLU A 34 -7.35 12.82 -7.45
N HIS A 35 -8.01 11.82 -6.84
CA HIS A 35 -9.03 10.98 -7.47
C HIS A 35 -10.27 10.85 -6.57
N GLU A 36 -11.30 10.17 -7.07
CA GLU A 36 -12.48 9.84 -6.27
C GLU A 36 -12.12 8.86 -5.13
N ARG A 37 -12.69 9.08 -3.96
CA ARG A 37 -12.49 8.22 -2.78
C ARG A 37 -13.25 6.92 -2.96
N LEU A 38 -12.59 5.79 -2.69
CA LEU A 38 -13.31 4.54 -2.46
C LEU A 38 -14.06 4.64 -1.13
N THR A 39 -15.35 4.28 -1.16
CA THR A 39 -16.24 4.39 0.01
C THR A 39 -17.10 3.15 0.23
N THR A 40 -17.43 2.44 -0.85
CA THR A 40 -18.21 1.20 -0.84
C THR A 40 -17.41 0.09 -1.51
N PRO A 41 -17.34 -1.10 -0.91
CA PRO A 41 -16.68 -2.22 -1.57
C PRO A 41 -17.48 -2.68 -2.78
N GLN A 42 -16.78 -3.21 -3.77
CA GLN A 42 -17.32 -3.66 -5.04
C GLN A 42 -16.83 -5.06 -5.36
N LEU A 43 -17.71 -5.89 -5.89
CA LEU A 43 -17.40 -7.19 -6.48
C LEU A 43 -17.75 -7.11 -7.96
N ARG A 44 -16.74 -7.21 -8.84
CA ARG A 44 -16.86 -7.11 -10.30
C ARG A 44 -17.62 -5.85 -10.75
N GLY A 45 -17.33 -4.74 -10.07
CA GLY A 45 -17.95 -3.44 -10.32
C GLY A 45 -19.32 -3.22 -9.68
N GLU A 46 -19.91 -4.23 -9.04
CA GLU A 46 -21.18 -4.08 -8.31
C GLU A 46 -20.94 -3.80 -6.83
N ALA A 47 -21.65 -2.81 -6.28
CA ALA A 47 -21.55 -2.48 -4.86
C ALA A 47 -22.07 -3.64 -3.99
N VAL A 48 -21.29 -4.01 -2.97
CA VAL A 48 -21.62 -5.10 -2.04
C VAL A 48 -21.43 -4.64 -0.58
N GLU A 49 -21.88 -5.47 0.36
CA GLU A 49 -21.57 -5.28 1.78
C GLU A 49 -20.14 -5.73 2.09
N TRP A 50 -19.55 -5.16 3.15
CA TRP A 50 -18.18 -5.48 3.57
C TRP A 50 -17.96 -6.97 3.85
N ASP A 51 -18.90 -7.61 4.53
CA ASP A 51 -18.80 -9.03 4.86
C ASP A 51 -18.75 -9.90 3.60
N ALA A 52 -19.46 -9.50 2.53
CA ALA A 52 -19.44 -10.22 1.26
C ALA A 52 -18.10 -10.04 0.52
N ALA A 53 -17.58 -8.81 0.46
CA ALA A 53 -16.28 -8.54 -0.17
C ALA A 53 -15.13 -9.25 0.57
N LEU A 54 -15.13 -9.19 1.90
CA LEU A 54 -14.11 -9.85 2.72
C LEU A 54 -14.21 -11.37 2.65
N ALA A 55 -15.43 -11.93 2.60
CA ALA A 55 -15.64 -13.36 2.44
C ALA A 55 -15.10 -13.85 1.08
N GLU A 56 -15.39 -13.12 -0.01
CA GLU A 56 -14.86 -13.46 -1.34
C GLU A 56 -13.33 -13.48 -1.35
N VAL A 57 -12.69 -12.43 -0.83
CA VAL A 57 -11.21 -12.38 -0.77
C VAL A 57 -10.67 -13.53 0.07
N ALA A 58 -11.27 -13.81 1.24
CA ALA A 58 -10.81 -14.89 2.09
C ALA A 58 -10.96 -16.27 1.42
N GLU A 59 -12.08 -16.52 0.75
CA GLU A 59 -12.35 -17.78 0.04
C GLU A 59 -11.38 -17.98 -1.13
N GLN A 60 -11.23 -16.99 -2.01
CA GLN A 60 -10.36 -17.10 -3.19
C GLN A 60 -8.89 -17.24 -2.79
N MET A 61 -8.44 -16.50 -1.78
CA MET A 61 -7.07 -16.64 -1.26
C MET A 61 -6.84 -17.97 -0.52
N GLU A 62 -7.88 -18.61 0.04
CA GLU A 62 -7.78 -19.95 0.64
C GLU A 62 -7.79 -21.08 -0.41
N LEU A 63 -8.43 -20.87 -1.57
CA LEU A 63 -8.51 -21.84 -2.67
C LEU A 63 -7.31 -21.79 -3.61
N ALA A 64 -6.63 -20.65 -3.68
CA ALA A 64 -5.46 -20.41 -4.52
C ALA A 64 -4.32 -21.42 -4.27
N VAL A 65 -3.70 -21.86 -5.35
CA VAL A 65 -2.50 -22.71 -5.33
C VAL A 65 -1.24 -21.85 -5.17
N ASP A 66 -1.20 -20.72 -5.87
CA ASP A 66 -0.05 -19.80 -5.95
C ASP A 66 -0.52 -18.38 -5.60
N ALA A 67 -0.94 -18.18 -4.36
CA ALA A 67 -1.38 -16.88 -3.88
C ALA A 67 -0.23 -15.87 -3.69
N ALA A 68 -0.51 -14.60 -3.94
CA ALA A 68 0.41 -13.49 -3.68
C ALA A 68 -0.27 -12.37 -2.87
N VAL A 69 0.48 -11.75 -1.97
CA VAL A 69 0.08 -10.55 -1.24
C VAL A 69 1.08 -9.43 -1.51
N LEU A 70 0.58 -8.28 -1.97
CA LEU A 70 1.38 -7.09 -2.18
C LEU A 70 1.13 -6.08 -1.05
N LEU A 71 2.14 -5.88 -0.22
CA LEU A 71 2.19 -4.85 0.80
C LEU A 71 2.50 -3.49 0.18
N SER A 72 1.89 -2.45 0.73
CA SER A 72 2.19 -1.06 0.38
C SER A 72 3.11 -0.43 1.42
N PRO A 73 4.05 0.44 1.01
CA PRO A 73 4.87 1.21 1.94
C PRO A 73 4.08 2.31 2.66
N TYR A 74 2.80 2.51 2.33
CA TYR A 74 1.90 3.43 3.04
C TYR A 74 1.15 2.75 4.19
N LEU A 75 1.29 1.43 4.35
CA LEU A 75 0.70 0.71 5.48
C LEU A 75 1.38 1.09 6.79
N SER A 76 0.62 1.12 7.88
CA SER A 76 1.22 1.12 9.22
C SER A 76 1.85 -0.25 9.52
N ASN A 77 2.69 -0.31 10.55
CA ASN A 77 3.27 -1.57 11.00
C ASN A 77 2.19 -2.57 11.44
N GLU A 78 1.08 -2.09 12.00
CA GLU A 78 -0.06 -2.92 12.42
C GLU A 78 -0.82 -3.51 11.22
N GLU A 79 -1.08 -2.70 10.20
CA GLU A 79 -1.71 -3.17 8.95
C GLU A 79 -0.80 -4.18 8.24
N ALA A 80 0.50 -3.86 8.11
CA ALA A 80 1.48 -4.77 7.55
C ALA A 80 1.57 -6.09 8.34
N PHE A 81 1.48 -6.03 9.67
CA PHE A 81 1.54 -7.21 10.54
C PHE A 81 0.32 -8.10 10.34
N LEU A 82 -0.88 -7.51 10.27
CA LEU A 82 -2.11 -8.25 9.99
C LEU A 82 -2.03 -8.95 8.63
N LEU A 83 -1.63 -8.23 7.59
CA LEU A 83 -1.50 -8.78 6.24
C LEU A 83 -0.43 -9.87 6.14
N ALA A 84 0.74 -9.67 6.74
CA ALA A 84 1.79 -10.68 6.73
C ALA A 84 1.33 -11.98 7.43
N ASN A 85 0.53 -11.88 8.49
CA ASN A 85 -0.07 -13.05 9.13
C ASN A 85 -1.17 -13.70 8.26
N LEU A 86 -1.96 -12.92 7.52
CA LEU A 86 -2.92 -13.45 6.54
C LEU A 86 -2.19 -14.16 5.39
N ALA A 87 -1.13 -13.57 4.85
CA ALA A 87 -0.27 -14.22 3.85
C ALA A 87 0.26 -15.55 4.35
N ARG A 88 0.73 -15.61 5.61
CA ARG A 88 1.16 -16.87 6.24
C ARG A 88 0.03 -17.90 6.34
N ARG A 89 -1.20 -17.48 6.64
CA ARG A 89 -2.38 -18.37 6.69
C ARG A 89 -2.71 -18.94 5.31
N TRP A 90 -2.71 -18.09 4.29
CA TRP A 90 -2.99 -18.47 2.90
C TRP A 90 -1.81 -19.17 2.22
N LYS A 91 -0.65 -19.24 2.88
CA LYS A 91 0.62 -19.66 2.27
C LYS A 91 0.95 -18.84 1.02
N ALA A 92 0.53 -17.58 1.03
CA ALA A 92 0.78 -16.64 -0.05
C ALA A 92 2.21 -16.10 0.02
N ASP A 93 2.82 -15.90 -1.14
CA ASP A 93 4.10 -15.20 -1.24
C ASP A 93 3.91 -13.71 -1.00
N LEU A 94 4.87 -13.11 -0.29
CA LEU A 94 4.79 -11.73 0.17
C LEU A 94 5.68 -10.82 -0.67
N PHE A 95 5.12 -9.71 -1.12
CA PHE A 95 5.83 -8.70 -1.91
C PHE A 95 5.66 -7.31 -1.29
N LEU A 96 6.65 -6.43 -1.50
CA LEU A 96 6.56 -5.03 -1.13
C LEU A 96 6.58 -4.16 -2.38
N TRP A 97 5.59 -3.27 -2.48
CA TRP A 97 5.58 -2.22 -3.48
C TRP A 97 6.77 -1.27 -3.29
N GLN A 98 7.60 -1.17 -4.34
CA GLN A 98 8.72 -0.23 -4.41
C GLN A 98 8.30 1.05 -5.13
N THR A 99 8.42 2.19 -4.45
CA THR A 99 8.14 3.51 -5.03
C THR A 99 9.45 4.31 -5.14
N TYR A 100 10.08 4.26 -6.31
CA TYR A 100 11.32 4.98 -6.58
C TYR A 100 11.10 6.11 -7.58
N GLU A 101 11.65 7.28 -7.29
CA GLU A 101 11.84 8.30 -8.32
C GLU A 101 12.91 7.89 -9.33
N ALA A 102 12.57 7.96 -10.61
CA ALA A 102 13.50 7.67 -11.71
C ALA A 102 14.79 8.51 -11.68
N GLY A 103 14.73 9.70 -11.07
CA GLY A 103 15.88 10.60 -10.92
C GLY A 103 16.90 10.19 -9.84
N GLY A 104 16.61 9.17 -9.04
CA GLY A 104 17.47 8.72 -7.95
C GLY A 104 17.55 9.71 -6.77
N ASP A 105 18.50 9.47 -5.87
CA ASP A 105 18.74 10.33 -4.71
C ASP A 105 19.20 11.72 -5.16
N ARG A 106 18.62 12.76 -4.54
CA ARG A 106 18.93 14.15 -4.84
C ARG A 106 19.60 14.80 -3.64
N THR A 107 20.90 15.00 -3.72
CA THR A 107 21.69 15.68 -2.68
C THR A 107 21.87 17.16 -3.01
N PHE A 108 21.47 18.02 -2.07
CA PHE A 108 21.61 19.47 -2.16
C PHE A 108 23.00 19.92 -1.67
N PRO A 109 23.50 21.11 -2.08
CA PRO A 109 24.78 21.63 -1.60
C PRO A 109 24.90 21.78 -0.08
N SER A 110 23.77 21.84 0.64
CA SER A 110 23.72 21.86 2.10
C SER A 110 24.04 20.51 2.76
N GLY A 111 24.17 19.43 2.00
CA GLY A 111 24.33 18.06 2.50
C GLY A 111 23.01 17.34 2.78
N PHE A 112 21.86 18.01 2.60
CA PHE A 112 20.55 17.37 2.69
C PHE A 112 20.30 16.50 1.47
N THR A 113 19.86 15.25 1.66
CA THR A 113 19.52 14.32 0.58
C THR A 113 18.04 13.97 0.64
N ILE A 114 17.37 14.17 -0.48
CA ILE A 114 16.04 13.62 -0.71
C ILE A 114 16.24 12.23 -1.35
N ARG A 115 15.78 11.19 -0.66
CA ARG A 115 15.87 9.81 -1.15
C ARG A 115 14.96 9.58 -2.34
N ALA A 116 15.39 8.70 -3.24
CA ALA A 116 14.61 8.22 -4.38
C ALA A 116 13.39 7.43 -3.92
N GLN A 117 13.54 6.64 -2.86
CA GLN A 117 12.46 5.91 -2.23
C GLN A 117 11.45 6.90 -1.64
N ARG A 118 10.18 6.79 -2.03
CA ARG A 118 9.09 7.69 -1.60
C ARG A 118 8.14 7.08 -0.57
N GLY A 119 8.30 5.79 -0.30
CA GLY A 119 7.42 5.07 0.59
C GLY A 119 7.63 5.50 2.04
N PRO A 120 6.58 5.92 2.77
CA PRO A 120 6.74 6.47 4.11
C PRO A 120 7.09 5.42 5.18
N ASN A 121 6.93 4.13 4.90
CA ASN A 121 7.15 3.05 5.89
C ASN A 121 7.91 1.82 5.36
N VAL A 122 8.78 1.97 4.36
CA VAL A 122 9.45 0.82 3.74
C VAL A 122 10.22 0.00 4.78
N ALA A 123 11.02 0.66 5.63
CA ALA A 123 11.76 -0.01 6.69
C ALA A 123 10.86 -0.74 7.69
N GLY A 124 9.72 -0.14 8.07
CA GLY A 124 8.76 -0.74 8.99
C GLY A 124 8.10 -1.98 8.41
N VAL A 125 7.67 -1.91 7.15
CA VAL A 125 7.06 -3.05 6.46
C VAL A 125 8.05 -4.21 6.29
N ILE A 126 9.32 -3.92 5.95
CA ILE A 126 10.38 -4.93 5.89
C ILE A 126 10.60 -5.58 7.26
N ALA A 127 10.72 -4.78 8.32
CA ALA A 127 10.93 -5.29 9.67
C ALA A 127 9.77 -6.18 10.15
N VAL A 128 8.53 -5.83 9.78
CA VAL A 128 7.35 -6.65 10.07
C VAL A 128 7.38 -7.96 9.30
N ALA A 129 7.70 -7.94 8.00
CA ALA A 129 7.79 -9.16 7.19
C ALA A 129 8.86 -10.13 7.73
N ASP A 130 10.03 -9.59 8.11
CA ASP A 130 11.11 -10.35 8.74
C ASP A 130 10.68 -10.95 10.08
N ALA A 131 9.99 -10.18 10.93
CA ALA A 131 9.49 -10.65 12.22
C ALA A 131 8.43 -11.76 12.09
N VAL A 132 7.64 -11.77 11.01
CA VAL A 132 6.68 -12.86 10.71
C VAL A 132 7.38 -14.07 10.09
N GLY A 133 8.59 -13.91 9.56
CA GLY A 133 9.42 -14.97 9.01
C GLY A 133 9.05 -15.36 7.57
N LEU A 134 8.48 -14.43 6.80
CA LEU A 134 8.17 -14.65 5.38
C LEU A 134 9.22 -13.98 4.48
N PRO A 135 9.72 -14.67 3.44
CA PRO A 135 10.53 -14.02 2.41
C PRO A 135 9.75 -12.88 1.77
N LEU A 136 10.45 -11.77 1.51
CA LEU A 136 9.84 -10.58 0.93
C LEU A 136 10.46 -10.31 -0.45
N GLY A 137 9.64 -10.46 -1.50
CA GLY A 137 9.97 -10.02 -2.86
C GLY A 137 9.64 -8.54 -3.08
N ASP A 138 10.05 -8.00 -4.22
CA ASP A 138 9.67 -6.66 -4.66
C ASP A 138 8.61 -6.68 -5.76
N THR A 139 8.16 -5.50 -6.19
CA THR A 139 7.17 -5.36 -7.27
C THR A 139 7.63 -6.00 -8.58
N ALA A 140 8.92 -5.93 -8.91
CA ALA A 140 9.44 -6.47 -10.16
C ALA A 140 9.39 -8.01 -10.17
N ALA A 141 9.68 -8.64 -9.02
CA ALA A 141 9.51 -10.07 -8.84
C ALA A 141 8.04 -10.49 -8.97
N LEU A 142 7.11 -9.73 -8.38
CA LEU A 142 5.67 -9.99 -8.51
C LEU A 142 5.22 -9.90 -9.98
N THR A 143 5.56 -8.81 -10.68
CA THR A 143 5.21 -8.64 -12.11
C THR A 143 5.78 -9.77 -12.97
N THR A 144 7.00 -10.21 -12.69
CA THR A 144 7.61 -11.35 -13.40
C THR A 144 6.79 -12.64 -13.21
N ARG A 145 6.32 -12.91 -11.99
CA ARG A 145 5.51 -14.10 -11.71
C ARG A 145 4.11 -14.03 -12.29
N LEU A 146 3.45 -12.87 -12.21
CA LEU A 146 2.16 -12.64 -12.86
C LEU A 146 2.27 -12.91 -14.37
N ALA A 147 3.32 -12.40 -15.03
CA ALA A 147 3.55 -12.63 -16.45
C ALA A 147 3.89 -14.10 -16.80
N ALA A 148 4.45 -14.86 -15.86
CA ALA A 148 4.74 -16.28 -16.02
C ALA A 148 3.53 -17.20 -15.79
N GLY A 149 2.45 -16.68 -15.19
CA GLY A 149 1.31 -17.48 -14.74
C GLY A 149 1.57 -18.25 -13.45
N ASP A 150 2.57 -17.81 -12.66
CA ASP A 150 2.95 -18.43 -11.38
C ASP A 150 2.19 -17.81 -10.17
N VAL A 151 1.08 -17.13 -10.44
CA VAL A 151 0.19 -16.53 -9.44
C VAL A 151 -1.23 -16.71 -9.94
N ASP A 152 -2.11 -17.31 -9.13
CA ASP A 152 -3.54 -17.50 -9.45
C ASP A 152 -4.48 -16.63 -8.61
N ALA A 153 -3.99 -16.06 -7.50
CA ALA A 153 -4.69 -15.04 -6.71
C ALA A 153 -3.75 -13.97 -6.18
N LEU A 154 -4.18 -12.71 -6.24
CA LEU A 154 -3.44 -11.55 -5.76
C LEU A 154 -4.32 -10.69 -4.85
N TYR A 155 -3.85 -10.44 -3.62
CA TYR A 155 -4.40 -9.37 -2.78
C TYR A 155 -3.40 -8.22 -2.63
N ALA A 156 -3.70 -7.09 -3.26
CA ALA A 156 -2.86 -5.89 -3.21
C ALA A 156 -3.48 -4.81 -2.33
N LEU A 157 -2.68 -4.30 -1.40
CA LEU A 157 -3.05 -3.13 -0.61
C LEU A 157 -2.20 -1.94 -1.02
N GLY A 158 -2.79 -0.75 -0.99
CA GLY A 158 -1.99 0.47 -1.09
C GLY A 158 -2.73 1.69 -1.54
N GLY A 159 -1.96 2.65 -2.05
CA GLY A 159 -2.46 3.95 -2.42
C GLY A 159 -2.09 5.05 -1.43
N SER A 160 -1.98 6.24 -1.97
CA SER A 160 -1.92 7.49 -1.21
C SER A 160 -3.07 8.39 -1.66
N LEU A 161 -3.15 9.59 -1.09
CA LEU A 161 -4.09 10.61 -1.58
C LEU A 161 -3.72 11.18 -2.97
N HIS A 162 -2.58 10.78 -3.54
CA HIS A 162 -2.13 11.18 -4.88
C HIS A 162 -2.31 10.08 -5.93
N GLY A 163 -2.96 8.97 -5.59
CA GLY A 163 -3.25 7.89 -6.54
C GLY A 163 -2.02 7.06 -6.95
N GLU A 164 -0.93 7.16 -6.19
CA GLU A 164 0.29 6.39 -6.42
C GLU A 164 0.00 4.89 -6.20
N GLY A 165 0.42 4.05 -7.14
CA GLY A 165 0.32 2.60 -7.04
C GLY A 165 1.12 1.92 -8.15
N PRO A 166 1.51 0.65 -7.97
CA PRO A 166 2.22 -0.07 -9.01
C PRO A 166 1.27 -0.49 -10.13
N GLU A 167 1.77 -0.43 -11.37
CA GLU A 167 1.17 -1.13 -12.50
C GLU A 167 1.57 -2.60 -12.43
N LEU A 168 0.61 -3.48 -12.17
CA LEU A 168 0.88 -4.90 -11.93
C LEU A 168 0.70 -5.78 -13.16
N GLY A 169 -0.06 -5.31 -14.17
CA GLY A 169 -0.32 -6.08 -15.39
C GLY A 169 -1.00 -7.42 -15.11
N VAL A 170 -2.00 -7.41 -14.22
CA VAL A 170 -2.73 -8.63 -13.84
C VAL A 170 -3.50 -9.15 -15.05
N VAL A 171 -3.42 -10.46 -15.30
CA VAL A 171 -4.06 -11.13 -16.44
C VAL A 171 -5.42 -11.70 -16.02
N ASP A 172 -6.33 -11.89 -16.98
CA ASP A 172 -7.75 -12.21 -16.74
C ASP A 172 -8.02 -13.47 -15.90
N ASP A 173 -7.09 -14.44 -15.88
CA ASP A 173 -7.25 -15.71 -15.13
C ASP A 173 -6.80 -15.63 -13.66
N VAL A 174 -6.29 -14.48 -13.20
CA VAL A 174 -5.84 -14.27 -11.81
C VAL A 174 -6.94 -13.59 -11.01
N PHE A 175 -7.37 -14.19 -9.90
CA PHE A 175 -8.27 -13.50 -8.97
C PHE A 175 -7.57 -12.27 -8.40
N PHE A 176 -8.14 -11.09 -8.56
CA PHE A 176 -7.51 -9.85 -8.12
C PHE A 176 -8.36 -9.07 -7.12
N ALA A 177 -7.88 -9.00 -5.88
CA ALA A 177 -8.42 -8.13 -4.85
C ALA A 177 -7.52 -6.90 -4.65
N ARG A 178 -8.13 -5.72 -4.61
CA ARG A 178 -7.45 -4.46 -4.32
C ARG A 178 -8.15 -3.68 -3.22
N GLN A 179 -7.41 -3.35 -2.16
CA GLN A 179 -7.88 -2.46 -1.10
C GLN A 179 -7.06 -1.16 -1.13
N ASP A 180 -7.73 -0.04 -1.42
CA ASP A 180 -7.08 1.23 -1.76
C ASP A 180 -7.85 2.44 -1.19
N VAL A 181 -7.20 3.60 -1.20
CA VAL A 181 -7.77 4.88 -0.76
C VAL A 181 -8.61 5.52 -1.87
N LEU A 182 -8.17 5.35 -3.12
CA LEU A 182 -8.69 6.07 -4.27
C LEU A 182 -9.10 5.13 -5.40
N ALA A 183 -10.15 5.52 -6.12
CA ALA A 183 -10.58 4.87 -7.37
C ALA A 183 -9.62 5.29 -8.50
N THR A 184 -8.51 4.57 -8.63
CA THR A 184 -7.50 4.77 -9.66
C THR A 184 -7.79 3.87 -10.87
N PRO A 185 -7.14 4.07 -12.04
CA PRO A 185 -7.23 3.09 -13.12
C PRO A 185 -6.90 1.66 -12.67
N GLY A 186 -5.91 1.50 -11.79
CA GLY A 186 -5.49 0.19 -11.27
C GLY A 186 -6.46 -0.49 -10.30
N THR A 187 -7.58 0.15 -9.92
CA THR A 187 -8.69 -0.51 -9.20
C THR A 187 -9.78 -0.99 -10.13
N ARG A 188 -9.82 -0.57 -11.40
CA ARG A 188 -10.90 -0.94 -12.33
C ARG A 188 -10.83 -2.39 -12.80
N ASP A 189 -9.64 -2.97 -12.75
CA ASP A 189 -9.35 -4.30 -13.27
C ASP A 189 -9.41 -5.38 -12.17
N ALA A 190 -9.82 -5.02 -10.95
CA ALA A 190 -9.91 -5.95 -9.82
C ALA A 190 -11.29 -6.60 -9.72
N ASP A 191 -11.32 -7.90 -9.41
CA ASP A 191 -12.52 -8.63 -9.04
C ASP A 191 -13.16 -8.07 -7.77
N VAL A 192 -12.33 -7.72 -6.78
CA VAL A 192 -12.79 -7.11 -5.53
C VAL A 192 -12.07 -5.79 -5.31
N VAL A 193 -12.84 -4.71 -5.16
CA VAL A 193 -12.31 -3.39 -4.77
C VAL A 193 -12.86 -3.04 -3.41
N MET A 194 -12.00 -2.74 -2.44
CA MET A 194 -12.40 -2.28 -1.12
C MET A 194 -11.80 -0.92 -0.83
N ALA A 195 -12.56 -0.08 -0.13
CA ALA A 195 -11.97 1.06 0.54
C ALA A 195 -11.02 0.56 1.65
N GLY A 196 -9.98 1.32 1.96
CA GLY A 196 -9.10 1.00 3.09
C GLY A 196 -7.67 1.40 2.82
N ALA A 197 -6.73 0.73 3.48
CA ALA A 197 -5.33 1.17 3.54
C ALA A 197 -5.26 2.68 3.84
N SER A 198 -6.11 3.13 4.79
CA SER A 198 -6.58 4.50 4.89
C SER A 198 -5.44 5.51 4.80
N ALA A 199 -5.72 6.67 4.19
CA ALA A 199 -4.77 7.76 4.14
C ALA A 199 -4.26 8.08 5.56
N TRP A 200 -3.04 8.60 5.65
CA TRP A 200 -2.38 8.94 6.93
C TRP A 200 -3.22 9.84 7.86
N ALA A 201 -4.22 10.55 7.33
CA ALA A 201 -5.13 11.40 8.10
C ALA A 201 -6.30 10.64 8.76
N GLU A 202 -6.52 9.38 8.41
CA GLU A 202 -7.71 8.57 8.75
C GLU A 202 -7.35 7.25 9.45
N LYS A 203 -6.07 7.05 9.80
CA LYS A 203 -5.62 5.89 10.57
C LYS A 203 -4.63 6.28 11.65
N ASP A 204 -4.63 5.47 12.70
CA ASP A 204 -3.56 5.42 13.70
C ASP A 204 -2.63 4.24 13.39
N GLY A 205 -1.37 4.37 13.78
CA GLY A 205 -0.39 3.29 13.63
C GLY A 205 1.04 3.78 13.79
N ASN A 206 1.95 2.83 13.87
CA ASN A 206 3.37 3.12 13.99
C ASN A 206 4.08 2.97 12.63
N PHE A 207 5.08 3.82 12.43
CA PHE A 207 5.87 3.92 11.22
C PHE A 207 7.35 3.95 11.60
N VAL A 208 8.20 3.38 10.76
CA VAL A 208 9.66 3.42 10.92
C VAL A 208 10.25 4.21 9.77
N ASP A 209 10.84 5.36 10.10
CA ASP A 209 11.66 6.12 9.16
C ASP A 209 12.94 5.32 8.83
N GLY A 210 13.28 5.21 7.55
CA GLY A 210 14.55 4.61 7.14
C GLY A 210 14.54 3.98 5.75
N LEU A 211 15.76 3.91 5.18
CA LEU A 211 16.19 3.65 3.79
C LEU A 211 16.44 4.92 2.97
#